data_AF-A0A9D6HMG4-F1
#
_entry.id   AF-A0A9D6HMG4-F1
#
_cell.length_a   1.000
_cell.length_b   1.000
_cell.length_c   1.000
_cell.angle_alpha   90.00
_cell.angle_beta   90.00
_cell.angle_gamma   90.00
#
_symmetry.space_group_name_H-M   'P 1'
#
loop_
_entity.id
_entity.type
_entity.pdbx_description
1 polymer ?
#
loop_
_entity_poly.entity_id
_entity_poly.type
_entity_poly.pdbx_seq_one_letter_code
_entity_poly.pdbx_strand_id
1 'polypeptide(L)'
;MAWVITSFLAANAIIIPATGWLSGLVGRRRFFLLCTVLFTVSSFLSGIAPNLTFLVFARVFQGLGGGPVIPISQAILWEIFPLKQRGMAMAVWGIGIMMGPILGPTLGGWIADNWSWRWIFYINL
;
A
#
# COMPACT_ATOMS: atom_id res chain seq x y z
N MET A 1 2.28 4.92 20.05
CA MET A 1 2.44 5.39 18.66
C MET A 1 3.61 4.75 17.93
N ALA A 2 4.83 4.69 18.49
CA ALA A 2 5.99 4.07 17.82
C ALA A 2 5.72 2.64 17.31
N TRP A 3 5.07 1.79 18.13
CA TRP A 3 4.72 0.41 17.78
C TRP A 3 3.79 0.25 16.57
N VAL A 4 2.98 1.25 16.26
CA VAL A 4 2.05 1.22 15.11
C VAL A 4 2.81 1.42 13.80
N ILE A 5 3.82 2.29 13.81
CA ILE A 5 4.65 2.58 12.63
C ILE A 5 5.71 1.50 12.44
N THR A 6 6.34 1.03 13.52
CA THR A 6 7.39 0.01 13.44
C THR A 6 6.85 -1.34 12.98
N SER A 7 5.65 -1.74 13.41
CA SER A 7 5.01 -2.98 12.95
C SER A 7 4.64 -2.93 11.46
N PHE A 8 4.13 -1.80 10.97
CA PHE A 8 3.86 -1.59 9.55
C PHE A 8 5.13 -1.65 8.70
N LEU A 9 6.20 -0.99 9.15
CA LEU A 9 7.49 -0.99 8.45
C LEU A 9 8.16 -2.37 8.46
N ALA A 10 8.10 -3.08 9.59
CA ALA A 10 8.64 -4.44 9.70
C ALA A 10 7.91 -5.42 8.77
N ALA A 11 6.57 -5.35 8.72
CA ALA A 11 5.77 -6.15 7.79
C ALA A 11 6.10 -5.85 6.32
N ASN A 12 6.26 -4.56 6.00
CA ASN A 12 6.71 -4.11 4.68
C ASN A 12 8.09 -4.67 4.30
N ALA A 13 9.05 -4.58 5.22
CA ALA A 13 10.42 -5.05 4.98
C ALA A 13 10.49 -6.56 4.69
N ILE A 14 9.60 -7.35 5.31
CA ILE A 14 9.53 -8.81 5.09
C ILE A 14 8.84 -9.16 3.77
N ILE A 15 7.75 -8.45 3.42
CA ILE A 15 6.95 -8.81 2.23
C ILE A 15 7.62 -8.39 0.92
N ILE A 16 8.42 -7.32 0.91
CA ILE A 16 9.11 -6.83 -0.30
C ILE A 16 9.98 -7.90 -0.97
N PRO A 17 10.93 -8.57 -0.29
CA PRO A 17 11.71 -9.65 -0.92
C PRO A 17 10.85 -10.87 -1.24
N ALA A 18 9.84 -11.18 -0.40
CA ALA A 18 8.93 -12.30 -0.63
C ALA A 18 8.02 -12.10 -1.86
N THR A 19 7.79 -10.85 -2.26
CA THR A 19 6.94 -10.47 -3.39
C THR A 19 7.40 -11.08 -4.71
N GLY A 20 8.71 -11.16 -4.94
CA GLY A 20 9.26 -11.78 -6.16
C GLY A 20 8.86 -13.25 -6.29
N TRP A 21 8.98 -14.00 -5.19
CA TRP A 21 8.64 -15.42 -5.15
C TRP A 21 7.12 -15.67 -5.14
N LEU A 22 6.37 -14.93 -4.32
CA LEU A 22 4.91 -15.04 -4.22
C LEU A 22 4.21 -14.63 -5.53
N SER A 23 4.68 -13.56 -6.19
CA SER A 23 4.11 -13.14 -7.47
C SER A 23 4.41 -14.12 -8.61
N GLY A 24 5.53 -14.85 -8.52
CA GLY A 24 5.86 -15.95 -9.44
C GLY A 24 4.97 -17.19 -9.25
N LEU A 25 4.60 -17.51 -8.01
CA LEU A 25 3.75 -18.66 -7.68
C LEU A 25 2.26 -18.44 -7.99
N VAL A 26 1.71 -17.28 -7.61
CA VAL A 26 0.26 -16.99 -7.69
C VAL A 26 -0.10 -16.28 -9.02
N GLY A 27 0.91 -15.75 -9.71
CA GLY A 27 0.77 -14.90 -10.88
C GLY A 27 0.62 -13.42 -10.51
N ARG A 28 1.41 -12.56 -11.16
CA ARG A 28 1.55 -11.12 -10.83
C ARG A 28 0.21 -10.37 -10.75
N ARG A 29 -0.71 -10.61 -11.70
CA ARG A 29 -2.03 -9.98 -11.72
C ARG A 29 -2.93 -10.41 -10.55
N ARG A 30 -2.95 -11.70 -10.21
CA ARG A 30 -3.77 -12.22 -9.10
C ARG A 30 -3.19 -11.78 -7.75
N PHE A 31 -1.87 -11.78 -7.63
CA PHE A 31 -1.18 -11.33 -6.44
C PHE A 31 -1.41 -9.83 -6.20
N PHE A 32 -1.37 -8.99 -7.24
CA PHE A 32 -1.74 -7.58 -7.14
C PHE A 32 -3.16 -7.38 -6.59
N LEU A 33 -4.15 -8.08 -7.15
CA LEU A 33 -5.54 -8.00 -6.70
C LEU A 33 -5.72 -8.46 -5.25
N LEU A 34 -5.06 -9.56 -4.85
CA LEU A 34 -5.09 -10.05 -3.48
C LEU A 34 -4.50 -9.02 -2.50
N CYS A 35 -3.37 -8.43 -2.85
CA CYS A 35 -2.73 -7.36 -2.09
C CYS A 35 -3.65 -6.14 -1.94
N THR A 36 -4.31 -5.70 -3.01
CA THR A 36 -5.27 -4.59 -2.97
C THR A 36 -6.45 -4.91 -2.07
N VAL A 37 -7.07 -6.09 -2.21
CA VAL A 37 -8.20 -6.50 -1.34
C VAL A 37 -7.77 -6.57 0.12
N LEU A 38 -6.60 -7.16 0.41
CA LEU A 38 -6.05 -7.23 1.76
C LEU A 38 -5.82 -5.84 2.34
N PHE A 39 -5.30 -4.91 1.54
CA PHE A 39 -5.09 -3.52 1.93
C PHE A 39 -6.40 -2.81 2.25
N THR A 40 -7.42 -2.93 1.40
CA THR A 40 -8.74 -2.31 1.60
C THR A 40 -9.44 -2.86 2.84
N VAL A 41 -9.45 -4.19 3.04
CA VAL A 41 -10.05 -4.81 4.22
C VAL A 41 -9.31 -4.41 5.50
N SER A 42 -7.98 -4.38 5.46
CA SER A 42 -7.15 -3.96 6.61
C SER A 42 -7.32 -2.47 6.94
N SER A 43 -7.54 -1.62 5.93
CA SER A 43 -7.91 -0.21 6.10
C SER A 43 -9.24 -0.07 6.82
N PHE A 44 -10.27 -0.81 6.38
CA PHE A 44 -11.57 -0.80 7.04
C PHE A 44 -11.46 -1.23 8.51
N LEU A 45 -10.76 -2.34 8.77
CA LEU A 45 -10.49 -2.86 10.13
C LEU A 45 -9.76 -1.83 11.01
N SER A 46 -8.82 -1.08 10.43
CA SER A 46 -8.10 -0.03 11.16
C SER A 46 -9.00 1.17 11.50
N GLY A 47 -9.99 1.50 10.65
CA GLY A 47 -10.96 2.57 10.90
C GLY A 47 -11.93 2.26 12.05
N ILE A 48 -12.38 1.00 12.16
CA ILE A 48 -13.29 0.53 13.22
C ILE A 48 -12.57 0.06 14.49
N ALA A 49 -11.23 0.15 14.55
CA ALA A 49 -10.44 -0.42 15.62
C ALA A 49 -10.88 0.14 17.00
N PRO A 50 -11.27 -0.73 17.96
CA PRO A 50 -11.69 -0.30 19.30
C PRO A 50 -10.47 -0.06 20.21
N ASN A 51 -9.38 -0.80 19.99
CA ASN A 51 -8.22 -0.86 20.89
C ASN A 51 -6.90 -0.73 20.11
N LEU A 52 -5.83 -0.26 20.77
CA LEU A 52 -4.50 -0.07 20.15
C LEU A 52 -3.93 -1.37 19.55
N THR A 53 -4.09 -2.50 20.25
CA THR A 53 -3.58 -3.80 19.78
C THR A 53 -4.25 -4.25 18.48
N PHE A 54 -5.56 -3.98 18.35
CA PHE A 54 -6.30 -4.30 17.12
C PHE A 54 -5.85 -3.42 15.95
N LEU A 55 -5.59 -2.14 16.22
CA LEU A 55 -5.02 -1.20 15.24
C LEU A 55 -3.64 -1.68 14.76
N VAL A 56 -2.77 -2.13 15.66
CA VAL A 56 -1.44 -2.65 15.32
C VAL A 56 -1.55 -3.89 14.44
N PHE A 57 -2.41 -4.85 14.81
CA PHE A 57 -2.65 -6.04 13.99
C PHE A 57 -3.14 -5.69 12.59
N ALA A 58 -4.16 -4.83 12.48
CA ALA A 58 -4.69 -4.39 11.19
C ALA A 58 -3.62 -3.69 10.34
N ARG A 59 -2.72 -2.90 10.97
CA ARG A 59 -1.59 -2.26 10.28
C ARG A 59 -0.53 -3.22 9.76
N VAL A 60 -0.27 -4.33 10.47
CA VAL A 60 0.62 -5.38 9.96
C VAL A 60 0.05 -5.95 8.66
N PHE A 61 -1.22 -6.35 8.64
CA PHE A 61 -1.86 -6.87 7.43
C PHE A 61 -1.94 -5.83 6.30
N GLN A 62 -2.19 -4.57 6.64
CA GLN A 62 -2.16 -3.47 5.67
C GLN A 62 -0.76 -3.28 5.08
N GLY A 63 0.31 -3.43 5.88
CA GLY A 63 1.70 -3.41 5.39
C GLY A 63 2.02 -4.57 4.46
N LEU A 64 1.54 -5.77 4.78
CA LEU A 64 1.66 -6.95 3.90
C LEU A 64 0.92 -6.76 2.57
N GLY A 65 -0.25 -6.09 2.59
CA GLY A 65 -1.01 -5.78 1.38
C GLY A 65 -0.42 -4.63 0.56
N GLY A 66 0.08 -3.57 1.21
CA GLY A 66 0.57 -2.36 0.55
C GLY A 66 2.00 -2.46 0.02
N GLY A 67 2.88 -3.17 0.72
CA GLY A 67 4.30 -3.27 0.35
C GLY A 67 4.60 -3.85 -1.03
N PRO A 68 3.93 -4.93 -1.44
CA PRO A 68 4.15 -5.55 -2.74
C PRO A 68 3.64 -4.73 -3.93
N VAL A 69 2.72 -3.78 -3.70
CA VAL A 69 2.00 -3.06 -4.76
C VAL A 69 2.97 -2.32 -5.68
N ILE A 70 3.96 -1.64 -5.10
CA ILE A 70 4.98 -0.88 -5.85
C ILE A 70 5.80 -1.81 -6.76
N PRO A 71 6.54 -2.82 -6.26
CA PRO A 71 7.34 -3.68 -7.11
C PRO A 71 6.51 -4.51 -8.10
N ILE A 72 5.31 -4.98 -7.73
CA ILE A 72 4.42 -5.72 -8.66
C ILE A 72 3.92 -4.80 -9.78
N SER A 73 3.51 -3.57 -9.46
CA SER A 73 3.01 -2.64 -10.48
C SER A 73 4.10 -2.29 -11.50
N GLN A 74 5.35 -2.10 -11.06
CA GLN A 74 6.48 -1.95 -11.95
C GLN A 74 6.69 -3.19 -12.80
N ALA A 75 6.71 -4.37 -12.17
CA ALA A 75 6.94 -5.64 -12.85
C ALA A 75 5.88 -5.92 -13.94
N ILE A 76 4.61 -5.61 -13.68
CA ILE A 76 3.51 -5.71 -14.64
C ILE A 76 3.69 -4.71 -15.80
N LEU A 77 4.04 -3.44 -15.51
CA LEU A 77 4.31 -2.44 -16.55
C LEU A 77 5.45 -2.88 -17.49
N TRP A 78 6.50 -3.49 -16.94
CA TRP A 78 7.61 -4.05 -17.73
C TRP A 78 7.19 -5.21 -18.64
N GLU A 79 6.21 -6.01 -18.23
CA GLU A 79 5.65 -7.11 -19.04
C GLU A 79 4.69 -6.65 -20.12
N ILE A 80 3.85 -5.63 -19.83
CA ILE A 80 2.82 -5.15 -20.76
C ILE A 80 3.42 -4.26 -21.86
N PHE A 81 4.38 -3.40 -21.52
CA PHE A 81 4.90 -2.40 -22.45
C PHE A 81 6.14 -2.89 -23.23
N PRO A 82 6.20 -2.64 -24.56
CA PRO A 82 7.37 -2.97 -25.38
C PRO A 82 8.58 -2.10 -24.99
N LEU A 83 9.79 -2.60 -25.21
CA LEU A 83 11.06 -2.01 -24.72
C LEU A 83 11.18 -0.49 -24.97
N LYS A 84 10.75 -0.01 -26.14
CA LYS A 84 10.79 1.42 -26.52
C LYS A 84 9.85 2.31 -25.71
N GLN A 85 8.75 1.76 -25.18
CA GLN A 85 7.73 2.51 -24.42
C GLN A 85 7.89 2.38 -22.90
N ARG A 86 8.72 1.44 -22.42
CA ARG A 86 8.94 1.23 -20.98
C ARG A 86 9.43 2.47 -20.25
N GLY A 87 10.30 3.26 -20.86
CA GLY A 87 10.78 4.53 -20.28
C GLY A 87 9.64 5.52 -20.02
N MET A 88 8.74 5.69 -21.01
CA MET A 88 7.58 6.56 -20.87
C MET A 88 6.56 6.02 -19.86
N ALA A 89 6.32 4.71 -19.85
CA ALA A 89 5.44 4.06 -18.87
C ALA A 89 5.96 4.22 -17.42
N MET A 90 7.26 4.05 -17.22
CA MET A 90 7.90 4.27 -15.92
C MET A 90 7.90 5.75 -15.51
N ALA A 91 8.04 6.68 -16.45
CA ALA A 91 7.93 8.11 -16.17
C ALA A 91 6.53 8.50 -15.69
N VAL A 92 5.48 8.03 -16.38
CA VAL A 92 4.09 8.26 -15.97
C VAL A 92 3.80 7.63 -14.60
N TRP A 93 4.27 6.41 -14.37
CA TRP A 93 4.15 5.74 -13.07
C TRP A 93 4.87 6.51 -11.96
N GLY A 94 6.07 7.04 -12.24
CA GLY A 94 6.86 7.85 -11.31
C GLY A 94 6.14 9.14 -10.88
N ILE A 95 5.47 9.81 -11.82
CA ILE A 95 4.63 10.98 -11.52
C ILE A 95 3.52 10.58 -10.53
N GLY A 96 2.83 9.47 -10.77
CA GLY A 96 1.77 8.98 -9.87
C GLY A 96 2.25 8.71 -8.45
N ILE A 97 3.46 8.16 -8.28
CA ILE A 97 4.03 7.90 -6.96
C ILE A 97 4.48 9.17 -6.24
N MET A 98 5.00 10.16 -6.96
CA MET A 98 5.39 11.44 -6.37
C MET A 98 4.18 12.25 -5.89
N MET A 99 3.02 12.09 -6.55
CA MET A 99 1.78 12.72 -6.10
C MET A 99 1.33 12.23 -4.71
N GLY A 100 1.62 10.97 -4.36
CA GLY A 100 1.29 10.38 -3.07
C GLY A 100 1.82 11.16 -1.86
N PRO A 101 3.14 11.35 -1.69
CA PRO A 101 3.71 12.11 -0.58
C PRO A 101 3.48 13.62 -0.68
N ILE A 102 3.15 14.16 -1.87
CA ILE A 102 2.80 15.58 -2.00
C ILE A 102 1.40 15.84 -1.45
N LEU A 103 0.41 15.03 -1.86
CA LEU A 103 -0.99 15.21 -1.48
C LEU A 103 -1.31 14.57 -0.13
N GLY A 104 -0.62 13.49 0.24
CA GLY A 104 -0.89 12.69 1.42
C GLY A 104 -0.86 13.48 2.74
N PRO A 105 0.22 14.23 3.05
CA PRO A 105 0.30 15.02 4.27
C PRO A 105 -0.71 16.18 4.29
N THR A 106 -0.94 16.83 3.14
CA THR A 106 -1.86 17.97 3.04
C THR A 106 -3.31 17.51 3.27
N LEU A 107 -3.73 16.44 2.59
CA LEU A 107 -5.07 15.86 2.78
C LEU A 107 -5.20 15.20 4.15
N GLY A 108 -4.18 14.48 4.62
CA GLY A 108 -4.17 13.83 5.93
C GLY A 108 -4.25 14.83 7.09
N GLY A 109 -3.52 15.95 6.99
CA GLY A 109 -3.59 17.05 7.95
C GLY A 109 -4.97 17.71 7.97
N TRP A 110 -5.51 18.04 6.79
CA TRP A 110 -6.84 18.64 6.70
C TRP A 110 -7.96 17.75 7.26
N ILE A 111 -7.89 16.44 7.00
CA ILE A 111 -8.82 15.44 7.54
C ILE A 111 -8.64 15.27 9.05
N ALA A 112 -7.41 15.29 9.57
CA ALA A 112 -7.16 15.18 11.01
C ALA A 112 -7.63 16.42 11.79
N ASP A 113 -7.55 17.60 11.17
CA ASP A 113 -7.92 18.87 11.80
C ASP A 113 -9.43 19.11 11.77
N ASN A 114 -10.14 18.69 10.72
CA ASN A 114 -11.58 18.90 10.60
C ASN A 114 -12.41 17.69 11.06
N TRP A 115 -11.91 16.47 10.87
CA TRP A 115 -12.61 15.20 11.10
C TRP A 115 -11.87 14.31 12.12
N SER A 116 -12.50 13.21 12.53
CA SER A 116 -11.83 12.22 13.41
C SER A 116 -10.69 11.52 12.67
N TRP A 117 -9.57 11.27 13.36
CA TRP A 117 -8.37 10.53 12.87
C TRP A 117 -8.67 9.20 12.17
N ARG A 118 -9.85 8.60 12.44
CA ARG A 118 -10.34 7.38 11.78
C ARG A 118 -10.56 7.55 10.27
N TRP A 119 -10.85 8.76 9.81
CA TRP A 119 -11.10 9.04 8.38
C TRP A 119 -9.88 8.90 7.48
N ILE A 120 -8.68 9.00 8.05
CA ILE A 120 -7.42 8.70 7.35
C ILE A 120 -7.40 7.23 6.87
N PHE A 121 -8.17 6.35 7.52
CA PHE A 121 -8.31 4.96 7.09
C PHE A 121 -9.41 4.77 6.05
N TYR A 122 -10.53 5.47 6.21
CA TYR A 122 -11.66 5.39 5.27
C TYR A 122 -11.32 5.94 3.88
N ILE A 123 -10.35 6.84 3.74
CA ILE A 123 -9.91 7.33 2.42
C ILE A 123 -9.29 6.24 1.52
N ASN A 124 -8.93 5.09 2.11
CA ASN A 124 -8.34 3.96 1.37
C ASN A 124 -9.40 2.96 0.86
N LEU A 125 -10.69 3.20 1.14
CA LEU A 125 -11.81 2.42 0.59
C LEU A 125 -12.25 2.92 -0.78
#